data_AF-A0A2P4XPW0-F1
#
_entry.id   AF-A0A2P4XPW0-F1
#
_cell.length_a   1.000
_cell.length_b   1.000
_cell.length_c   1.000
_cell.angle_alpha   90.00
_cell.angle_beta   90.00
_cell.angle_gamma   90.00
#
_symmetry.space_group_name_H-M   'P 1'
#
loop_
_entity.id
_entity.type
_entity.pdbx_description
1 polymer ?
#
loop_
_entity_poly.entity_id
_entity_poly.type
_entity_poly.pdbx_seq_one_letter_code
_entity_poly.pdbx_strand_id
1 'polypeptide(L)'
;MASPVRSRRSSIAGDDSDAVVEEQLTLSRRTSTSSLQKSLLEDQNRQRQEAAVEAMVQQSAAVQQLTVEQLQKFQHQQEEMMQRFTIYLQEQFQNQLQLKGDYDALRTQMEQQQQLMSEHNAMLRTASEKAGHQAREIESLREAVQTPASPRGQARWGWFARGQADAAGDASMQEAESKESSSGPHLTLAMGSNMPTPPLYRGSSRQEKKSFMDSYLVYERRIRALNEGSTEAGQLRLMPLSSCIEHKTLLRICDYELQRPEREVTEEMWKAYFLSARRSDTKDYARLAAAMKTLAMNTSL
;
A
#
# COMPACT_ATOMS: atom_id res chain seq x y z
N MET A 1 104.39 63.81 5.92
CA MET A 1 104.51 64.46 4.58
C MET A 1 103.53 65.64 4.58
N ALA A 2 103.91 66.77 5.17
CA ALA A 2 104.57 67.90 4.51
C ALA A 2 103.54 68.85 3.85
N SER A 3 103.33 70.03 4.47
CA SER A 3 102.82 71.24 3.83
C SER A 3 103.81 71.75 2.76
N PRO A 4 103.44 72.68 1.86
CA PRO A 4 103.53 74.10 2.24
C PRO A 4 102.53 75.07 1.57
N VAL A 5 102.56 76.25 2.17
CA VAL A 5 101.93 77.55 1.93
C VAL A 5 102.38 78.23 0.61
N ARG A 6 101.50 79.01 -0.04
CA ARG A 6 101.88 80.35 -0.52
C ARG A 6 100.70 81.32 -0.71
N SER A 7 101.00 82.53 -0.27
CA SER A 7 100.19 83.76 -0.13
C SER A 7 100.13 84.58 -1.42
N ARG A 8 99.08 85.39 -1.61
CA ARG A 8 99.23 86.82 -1.95
C ARG A 8 97.95 87.63 -1.74
N ARG A 9 98.11 88.72 -0.96
CA ARG A 9 97.21 89.87 -0.81
C ARG A 9 97.13 90.68 -2.12
N SER A 10 95.96 91.27 -2.38
CA SER A 10 95.86 92.57 -3.06
C SER A 10 94.59 93.29 -2.58
N SER A 11 94.82 94.45 -1.96
CA SER A 11 93.85 95.49 -1.59
C SER A 11 93.36 96.26 -2.81
N ILE A 12 92.13 96.78 -2.78
CA ILE A 12 91.81 98.23 -2.77
C ILE A 12 90.28 98.40 -2.85
N ALA A 13 89.75 99.36 -2.11
CA ALA A 13 88.34 99.73 -2.02
C ALA A 13 87.94 100.77 -3.08
N GLY A 14 86.64 100.83 -3.37
CA GLY A 14 85.95 101.83 -4.21
C GLY A 14 84.60 101.24 -4.59
N ASP A 15 83.60 101.33 -3.71
CA ASP A 15 82.54 102.36 -3.75
C ASP A 15 81.49 102.01 -4.81
N ASP A 16 80.36 101.44 -4.34
CA ASP A 16 79.07 101.45 -5.04
C ASP A 16 77.99 101.06 -4.03
N SER A 17 77.63 102.05 -3.23
CA SER A 17 76.57 102.00 -2.23
C SER A 17 75.19 102.12 -2.90
N ASP A 18 74.83 101.15 -3.74
CA ASP A 18 73.45 100.99 -4.25
C ASP A 18 73.06 99.50 -4.51
N ALA A 19 74.00 98.55 -4.43
CA ALA A 19 73.71 97.12 -4.62
C ALA A 19 73.32 96.36 -3.33
N VAL A 20 73.58 96.93 -2.16
CA VAL A 20 73.47 96.20 -0.87
C VAL A 20 72.01 96.08 -0.38
N VAL A 21 71.11 96.97 -0.82
CA VAL A 21 69.68 96.92 -0.44
C VAL A 21 68.94 95.84 -1.25
N GLU A 22 69.28 95.63 -2.52
CA GLU A 22 68.72 94.54 -3.34
C GLU A 22 69.31 93.16 -2.96
N GLU A 23 70.58 93.08 -2.56
CA GLU A 23 71.21 91.81 -2.21
C GLU A 23 70.70 91.23 -0.87
N GLN A 24 70.43 92.09 0.14
CA GLN A 24 69.78 91.64 1.38
C GLN A 24 68.31 91.23 1.18
N LEU A 25 67.56 91.93 0.32
CA LEU A 25 66.18 91.55 -0.03
C LEU A 25 66.14 90.23 -0.81
N THR A 26 67.11 89.96 -1.69
CA THR A 26 67.20 88.71 -2.47
C THR A 26 67.71 87.53 -1.64
N LEU A 27 68.63 87.74 -0.70
CA LEU A 27 69.05 86.73 0.29
C LEU A 27 67.91 86.37 1.24
N SER A 28 67.15 87.34 1.72
CA SER A 28 65.97 87.11 2.57
C SER A 28 64.83 86.40 1.82
N ARG A 29 64.63 86.71 0.52
CA ARG A 29 63.72 85.95 -0.37
C ARG A 29 64.20 84.53 -0.64
N ARG A 30 65.51 84.31 -0.80
CA ARG A 30 66.10 82.98 -1.06
C ARG A 30 66.08 82.07 0.16
N THR A 31 66.33 82.60 1.36
CA THR A 31 66.20 81.83 2.61
C THR A 31 64.74 81.51 2.91
N SER A 32 63.81 82.43 2.60
CA SER A 32 62.36 82.23 2.73
C SER A 32 61.82 81.20 1.71
N THR A 33 62.31 81.19 0.47
CA THR A 33 61.91 80.19 -0.53
C THR A 33 62.51 78.82 -0.25
N SER A 34 63.75 78.75 0.23
CA SER A 34 64.41 77.50 0.64
C SER A 34 63.76 76.88 1.89
N SER A 35 63.37 77.69 2.88
CA SER A 35 62.65 77.21 4.06
C SER A 35 61.24 76.71 3.72
N LEU A 36 60.52 77.41 2.83
CA LEU A 36 59.23 76.95 2.31
C LEU A 36 59.36 75.63 1.55
N GLN A 37 60.40 75.46 0.75
CA GLN A 37 60.63 74.22 -0.01
C GLN A 37 60.97 73.03 0.89
N LYS A 38 61.72 73.26 1.98
CA LYS A 38 61.99 72.25 3.01
C LYS A 38 60.73 71.88 3.79
N SER A 39 59.94 72.87 4.20
CA SER A 39 58.63 72.65 4.86
C SER A 39 57.70 71.82 3.97
N LEU A 40 57.63 72.13 2.67
CA LEU A 40 56.78 71.39 1.74
C LEU A 40 57.23 69.92 1.58
N LEU A 41 58.54 69.68 1.65
CA LEU A 41 59.12 68.34 1.55
C LEU A 41 58.97 67.54 2.85
N GLU A 42 59.05 68.21 4.01
CA GLU A 42 58.72 67.64 5.31
C GLU A 42 57.23 67.30 5.41
N ASP A 43 56.34 68.18 4.97
CA ASP A 43 54.90 67.92 4.90
C ASP A 43 54.58 66.77 3.94
N GLN A 44 55.27 66.69 2.79
CA GLN A 44 55.12 65.56 1.87
C GLN A 44 55.60 64.23 2.49
N ASN A 45 56.69 64.25 3.25
CA ASN A 45 57.17 63.06 3.97
C ASN A 45 56.24 62.69 5.13
N ARG A 46 55.67 63.67 5.83
CA ARG A 46 54.67 63.44 6.88
C ARG A 46 53.40 62.81 6.31
N GLN A 47 52.91 63.33 5.18
CA GLN A 47 51.78 62.74 4.44
C GLN A 47 52.07 61.30 3.98
N ARG A 48 53.29 61.01 3.50
CA ARG A 48 53.67 59.63 3.14
C ARG A 48 53.71 58.70 4.35
N GLN A 49 54.20 59.17 5.50
CA GLN A 49 54.19 58.40 6.74
C GLN A 49 52.78 58.18 7.26
N GLU A 50 51.94 59.21 7.26
CA GLU A 50 50.52 59.14 7.62
C GLU A 50 49.79 58.12 6.71
N ALA A 51 49.98 58.20 5.39
CA ALA A 51 49.40 57.25 4.44
C ALA A 51 49.94 55.81 4.63
N ALA A 52 51.21 55.63 4.98
CA ALA A 52 51.78 54.31 5.26
C ALA A 52 51.23 53.71 6.57
N VAL A 53 51.02 54.53 7.60
CA VAL A 53 50.37 54.12 8.86
C VAL A 53 48.92 53.77 8.61
N GLU A 54 48.18 54.57 7.83
CA GLU A 54 46.79 54.28 7.45
C GLU A 54 46.68 52.97 6.67
N ALA A 55 47.59 52.71 5.72
CA ALA A 55 47.62 51.44 4.99
C ALA A 55 47.89 50.23 5.91
N MET A 56 48.77 50.40 6.90
CA MET A 56 49.04 49.35 7.90
C MET A 56 47.83 49.12 8.82
N VAL A 57 47.13 50.19 9.21
CA VAL A 57 45.88 50.10 9.98
C VAL A 57 44.80 49.38 9.18
N GLN A 58 44.64 49.70 7.89
CA GLN A 58 43.70 49.00 7.00
C GLN A 58 44.04 47.52 6.82
N GLN A 59 45.32 47.18 6.64
CA GLN A 59 45.74 45.77 6.53
C GLN A 59 45.51 45.01 7.83
N SER A 60 45.85 45.59 8.98
CA SER A 60 45.63 44.94 10.28
C SER A 60 44.13 44.80 10.60
N ALA A 61 43.31 45.79 10.27
CA ALA A 61 41.85 45.70 10.37
C ALA A 61 41.27 44.61 9.47
N ALA A 62 41.75 44.50 8.23
CA ALA A 62 41.32 43.47 7.29
C ALA A 62 41.68 42.06 7.79
N VAL A 63 42.89 41.87 8.34
CA VAL A 63 43.31 40.60 8.95
C VAL A 63 42.43 40.25 10.15
N GLN A 64 42.16 41.22 11.03
CA GLN A 64 41.29 41.01 12.19
C GLN A 64 39.87 40.63 11.78
N GLN A 65 39.28 41.31 10.79
CA GLN A 65 37.97 40.96 10.25
C GLN A 65 37.94 39.51 9.74
N LEU A 66 38.95 39.10 8.97
CA LEU A 66 39.04 37.75 8.43
C LEU A 66 39.17 36.69 9.55
N THR A 67 39.93 36.98 10.61
CA THR A 67 40.02 36.08 11.78
C THR A 67 38.70 35.95 12.52
N VAL A 68 37.95 37.05 12.70
CA VAL A 68 36.64 37.03 13.36
C VAL A 68 35.63 36.25 12.51
N GLU A 69 35.62 36.45 11.19
CA GLU A 69 34.74 35.69 10.28
C GLU A 69 35.03 34.19 10.32
N GLN A 70 36.32 33.78 10.37
CA GLN A 70 36.66 32.37 10.50
C GLN A 70 36.17 31.78 11.82
N LEU A 71 36.29 32.53 12.91
CA LEU A 71 35.85 32.11 14.24
C LEU A 71 34.32 32.00 14.30
N GLN A 72 33.60 32.92 13.66
CA GLN A 72 32.14 32.88 13.51
C GLN A 72 31.69 31.68 12.67
N LYS A 73 32.35 31.38 11.56
CA LYS A 73 32.05 30.18 10.74
C LYS A 73 32.22 28.90 11.55
N PHE A 74 33.28 28.81 12.34
CA PHE A 74 33.51 27.66 13.21
C PHE A 74 32.42 27.52 14.30
N GLN A 75 32.06 28.62 14.96
CA GLN A 75 30.97 28.62 15.94
C GLN A 75 29.64 28.20 15.30
N HIS A 76 29.30 28.76 14.13
CA HIS A 76 28.10 28.39 13.41
C HIS A 76 28.08 26.90 13.05
N GLN A 77 29.22 26.35 12.59
CA GLN A 77 29.32 24.93 12.29
C GLN A 77 29.15 24.05 13.54
N GLN A 78 29.66 24.47 14.70
CA GLN A 78 29.44 23.76 15.97
C GLN A 78 27.98 23.81 16.41
N GLU A 79 27.31 24.95 16.25
CA GLU A 79 25.88 25.11 16.55
C GLU A 79 25.02 24.24 15.64
N GLU A 80 25.27 24.24 14.33
CA GLU A 80 24.57 23.37 13.38
C GLU A 80 24.76 21.88 13.72
N MET A 81 25.98 21.48 14.08
CA MET A 81 26.27 20.12 14.50
C MET A 81 25.48 19.74 15.77
N MET A 82 25.44 20.62 16.78
CA MET A 82 24.67 20.38 18.00
C MET A 82 23.16 20.31 17.73
N GLN A 83 22.64 21.17 16.86
CA GLN A 83 21.23 21.13 16.49
C GLN A 83 20.88 19.81 15.80
N ARG A 84 21.69 19.38 14.82
CA ARG A 84 21.49 18.09 14.14
C ARG A 84 21.57 16.91 15.11
N PHE A 85 22.52 16.94 16.03
CA PHE A 85 22.66 15.89 17.04
C PHE A 85 21.45 15.82 17.97
N THR A 86 20.92 16.99 18.37
CA THR A 86 19.73 17.07 19.24
C THR A 86 18.49 16.55 18.53
N ILE A 87 18.26 16.98 17.28
CA ILE A 87 17.15 16.51 16.45
C ILE A 87 17.24 15.00 16.25
N TYR A 88 18.42 14.49 15.91
CA TYR A 88 18.64 13.06 15.71
C TYR A 88 18.30 12.25 16.97
N LEU A 89 18.76 12.66 18.15
CA LEU A 89 18.44 11.99 19.41
C LEU A 89 16.94 12.03 19.72
N GLN A 90 16.29 13.15 19.43
CA GLN A 90 14.84 13.30 19.62
C GLN A 90 14.06 12.37 18.71
N GLU A 91 14.42 12.29 17.42
CA GLU A 91 13.82 11.35 16.47
C GLU A 91 14.02 9.90 16.90
N GLN A 92 15.21 9.53 17.37
CA GLN A 92 15.47 8.17 17.88
C GLN A 92 14.57 7.81 19.06
N PHE A 93 14.38 8.75 20.00
CA PHE A 93 13.48 8.53 21.13
C PHE A 93 12.02 8.38 20.70
N GLN A 94 11.57 9.24 19.78
CA GLN A 94 10.21 9.20 19.27
C GLN A 94 9.93 7.91 18.48
N ASN A 95 10.89 7.47 17.67
CA ASN A 95 10.81 6.21 16.93
C ASN A 95 10.70 5.01 17.88
N GLN A 96 11.45 4.99 18.99
CA GLN A 96 11.31 3.93 19.99
C GLN A 96 9.93 3.90 20.64
N LEU A 97 9.37 5.07 20.98
CA LEU A 97 8.03 5.17 21.57
C LEU A 97 6.96 4.69 20.60
N GLN A 98 7.05 5.10 19.32
CA GLN A 98 6.13 4.65 18.28
C GLN A 98 6.20 3.14 18.11
N LEU A 99 7.40 2.59 17.96
CA LEU A 99 7.59 1.16 17.76
C LEU A 99 7.03 0.36 18.93
N LYS A 100 7.30 0.80 20.17
CA LYS A 100 6.73 0.17 21.37
C LYS A 100 5.20 0.24 21.36
N GLY A 101 4.63 1.39 21.02
CA GLY A 101 3.18 1.56 20.90
C GLY A 101 2.57 0.61 19.86
N ASP A 102 3.23 0.46 18.70
CA ASP A 102 2.79 -0.45 17.64
C ASP A 102 2.86 -1.92 18.09
N TYR A 103 3.90 -2.32 18.82
CA TYR A 103 4.00 -3.66 19.40
C TYR A 103 2.88 -3.94 20.41
N ASP A 104 2.58 -2.98 21.29
CA ASP A 104 1.52 -3.12 22.29
C ASP A 104 0.12 -3.16 21.60
N ALA A 105 -0.09 -2.35 20.56
CA ALA A 105 -1.31 -2.37 19.75
C ALA A 105 -1.48 -3.71 19.01
N LEU A 106 -0.41 -4.22 18.39
CA LEU A 106 -0.43 -5.52 17.70
C LEU A 106 -0.72 -6.66 18.69
N ARG A 107 -0.13 -6.60 19.89
CA ARG A 107 -0.37 -7.59 20.95
C ARG A 107 -1.84 -7.61 21.37
N THR A 108 -2.42 -6.45 21.66
CA THR A 108 -3.83 -6.36 22.05
C THR A 108 -4.76 -6.83 20.93
N GLN A 109 -4.43 -6.55 19.67
CA GLN A 109 -5.19 -7.08 18.52
C GLN A 109 -5.13 -8.62 18.45
N MET A 110 -3.96 -9.22 18.65
CA MET A 110 -3.79 -10.68 18.67
C MET A 110 -4.58 -11.32 19.82
N GLU A 111 -4.57 -10.72 21.01
CA GLU A 111 -5.33 -11.18 22.16
C GLU A 111 -6.85 -11.09 21.90
N GLN A 112 -7.33 -10.01 21.29
CA GLN A 112 -8.74 -9.88 20.90
C GLN A 112 -9.14 -10.93 19.85
N GLN A 113 -8.31 -11.16 18.84
CA GLN A 113 -8.59 -12.19 17.82
C GLN A 113 -8.66 -13.58 18.45
N GLN A 114 -7.74 -13.88 19.36
CA GLN A 114 -7.72 -15.14 20.10
C GLN A 114 -8.96 -15.30 20.97
N GLN A 115 -9.41 -14.23 21.66
CA GLN A 115 -10.63 -14.25 22.46
C GLN A 115 -11.86 -14.53 21.59
N LEU A 116 -12.04 -13.81 20.47
CA LEU A 116 -13.15 -14.04 19.55
C LEU A 116 -13.16 -15.48 19.01
N MET A 117 -12.00 -16.02 18.66
CA MET A 117 -11.86 -17.42 18.25
C MET A 117 -12.22 -18.38 19.39
N SER A 118 -11.83 -18.08 20.62
CA SER A 118 -12.15 -18.91 21.79
C SER A 118 -13.65 -18.91 22.10
N GLU A 119 -14.31 -17.75 22.00
CA GLU A 119 -15.75 -17.59 22.21
C GLU A 119 -16.53 -18.32 21.11
N HIS A 120 -16.12 -18.19 19.85
CA HIS A 120 -16.72 -18.91 18.73
C HIS A 120 -16.61 -20.43 18.91
N ASN A 121 -15.42 -20.93 19.30
CA ASN A 121 -15.22 -22.35 19.58
C ASN A 121 -16.04 -22.85 20.79
N ALA A 122 -16.16 -22.03 21.84
CA ALA A 122 -17.00 -22.35 23.00
C ALA A 122 -18.48 -22.45 22.58
N MET A 123 -18.98 -21.49 21.81
CA MET A 123 -20.33 -21.53 21.27
C MET A 123 -20.56 -22.80 20.44
N LEU A 124 -19.63 -23.13 19.54
CA LEU A 124 -19.73 -24.32 18.70
C LEU A 124 -19.75 -25.62 19.53
N ARG A 125 -18.96 -25.71 20.61
CA ARG A 125 -19.03 -26.86 21.54
C ARG A 125 -20.40 -26.97 22.20
N THR A 126 -20.94 -25.88 22.73
CA THR A 126 -22.26 -25.93 23.39
C THR A 126 -23.37 -26.34 22.41
N ALA A 127 -23.30 -25.88 21.16
CA ALA A 127 -24.22 -26.29 20.11
C ALA A 127 -24.05 -27.77 19.77
N SER A 128 -22.81 -28.26 19.67
CA SER A 128 -22.50 -29.67 19.45
C SER A 128 -22.99 -30.57 20.57
N GLU A 129 -22.87 -30.15 21.83
CA GLU A 129 -23.37 -30.90 22.98
C GLU A 129 -24.90 -31.00 22.93
N LYS A 130 -25.60 -29.89 22.68
CA LYS A 130 -27.07 -29.87 22.51
C LYS A 130 -27.53 -30.74 21.35
N ALA A 131 -26.85 -30.68 20.21
CA ALA A 131 -27.13 -31.54 19.06
C ALA A 131 -26.88 -33.02 19.39
N GLY A 132 -25.82 -33.32 20.14
CA GLY A 132 -25.55 -34.67 20.64
C GLY A 132 -26.63 -35.19 21.59
N HIS A 133 -27.17 -34.34 22.47
CA HIS A 133 -28.32 -34.68 23.30
C HIS A 133 -29.57 -34.96 22.47
N GLN A 134 -29.88 -34.12 21.48
CA GLN A 134 -31.00 -34.36 20.56
C GLN A 134 -30.83 -35.65 19.75
N ALA A 135 -29.62 -35.95 19.27
CA ALA A 135 -29.34 -37.19 18.54
C ALA A 135 -29.58 -38.43 19.41
N ARG A 136 -29.17 -38.42 20.68
CA ARG A 136 -29.45 -39.51 21.63
C ARG A 136 -30.95 -39.65 21.93
N GLU A 137 -31.68 -38.54 22.01
CA GLU A 137 -33.14 -38.56 22.20
C GLU A 137 -33.86 -39.14 20.97
N ILE A 138 -33.43 -38.76 19.76
CA ILE A 138 -33.93 -39.35 18.51
C ILE A 138 -33.63 -40.85 18.45
N GLU A 139 -32.43 -41.30 18.84
CA GLU A 139 -32.08 -42.72 18.85
C GLU A 139 -32.92 -43.49 19.88
N SER A 140 -33.14 -42.94 21.07
CA SER A 140 -34.05 -43.51 22.08
C SER A 140 -35.49 -43.63 21.58
N LEU A 141 -36.03 -42.58 20.95
CA LEU A 141 -37.35 -42.59 20.34
C LEU A 141 -37.42 -43.60 19.17
N ARG A 142 -36.34 -43.71 18.39
CA ARG A 142 -36.21 -44.66 17.30
C ARG A 142 -36.22 -46.11 17.81
N GLU A 143 -35.50 -46.41 18.88
CA GLU A 143 -35.54 -47.71 19.57
C GLU A 143 -36.92 -48.00 20.17
N ALA A 144 -37.59 -47.01 20.77
CA ALA A 144 -38.96 -47.16 21.26
C ALA A 144 -39.99 -47.43 20.14
N VAL A 145 -39.75 -46.92 18.94
CA VAL A 145 -40.59 -47.20 17.74
C VAL A 145 -40.24 -48.55 17.10
N GLN A 146 -38.98 -49.00 17.23
CA GLN A 146 -38.50 -50.27 16.65
C GLN A 146 -38.63 -51.47 17.59
N THR A 147 -38.90 -51.25 18.88
CA THR A 147 -39.20 -52.34 19.81
C THR A 147 -40.52 -53.01 19.44
N PRO A 148 -40.63 -54.36 19.51
CA PRO A 148 -41.76 -55.12 18.96
C PRO A 148 -43.10 -54.92 19.68
N ALA A 149 -43.17 -54.04 20.68
CA ALA A 149 -44.31 -53.85 21.56
C ALA A 149 -45.22 -52.66 21.18
N SER A 150 -44.88 -51.87 20.16
CA SER A 150 -45.72 -50.74 19.72
C SER A 150 -46.65 -51.14 18.55
N PRO A 151 -47.99 -51.20 18.73
CA PRO A 151 -48.91 -51.77 17.73
C PRO A 151 -49.10 -50.95 16.45
N ARG A 152 -48.41 -49.81 16.29
CA ARG A 152 -48.74 -48.81 15.26
C ARG A 152 -47.61 -48.47 14.27
N GLY A 153 -46.40 -48.99 14.47
CA GLY A 153 -45.20 -48.56 13.73
C GLY A 153 -44.87 -49.32 12.44
N GLN A 154 -45.30 -50.58 12.29
CA GLN A 154 -44.82 -51.43 11.18
C GLN A 154 -45.68 -51.41 9.91
N ALA A 155 -46.87 -50.81 9.91
CA ALA A 155 -47.84 -51.03 8.84
C ALA A 155 -47.81 -50.04 7.65
N ARG A 156 -47.01 -48.96 7.67
CA ARG A 156 -47.19 -47.84 6.71
C ARG A 156 -46.06 -47.54 5.73
N TRP A 157 -45.05 -48.40 5.61
CA TRP A 157 -43.96 -48.21 4.64
C TRP A 157 -43.94 -49.25 3.51
N GLY A 158 -44.78 -50.30 3.56
CA GLY A 158 -44.85 -51.34 2.53
C GLY A 158 -45.68 -51.00 1.29
N TRP A 159 -46.39 -49.87 1.27
CA TRP A 159 -47.34 -49.54 0.18
C TRP A 159 -46.68 -48.98 -1.09
N PHE A 160 -45.43 -48.52 -1.05
CA PHE A 160 -44.74 -47.99 -2.23
C PHE A 160 -44.00 -49.05 -3.06
N ALA A 161 -43.96 -50.31 -2.62
CA ALA A 161 -43.20 -51.37 -3.30
C ALA A 161 -44.03 -52.21 -4.30
N ARG A 162 -45.33 -51.95 -4.48
CA ARG A 162 -46.18 -52.75 -5.38
C ARG A 162 -46.73 -51.92 -6.54
N GLY A 163 -45.89 -51.76 -7.55
CA GLY A 163 -46.30 -51.32 -8.88
C GLY A 163 -47.21 -52.35 -9.56
N GLN A 164 -48.37 -51.85 -9.96
CA GLN A 164 -49.31 -52.31 -11.00
C GLN A 164 -48.95 -53.55 -11.82
N ALA A 165 -49.84 -54.55 -11.76
CA ALA A 165 -50.23 -55.38 -12.89
C ALA A 165 -51.76 -55.57 -12.84
N ASP A 166 -52.40 -55.18 -13.94
CA ASP A 166 -53.67 -55.65 -14.51
C ASP A 166 -55.05 -55.23 -13.94
N ALA A 167 -55.69 -54.39 -14.76
CA ALA A 167 -57.00 -54.59 -15.41
C ALA A 167 -58.34 -54.34 -14.65
N ALA A 168 -59.00 -53.26 -15.13
CA ALA A 168 -60.39 -53.17 -15.63
C ALA A 168 -61.62 -53.20 -14.68
N GLY A 169 -62.55 -52.26 -14.95
CA GLY A 169 -63.93 -52.17 -14.45
C GLY A 169 -64.21 -50.78 -13.84
N ASP A 170 -64.53 -49.75 -14.62
CA ASP A 170 -65.86 -49.37 -15.17
C ASP A 170 -66.83 -48.70 -14.16
N ALA A 171 -67.47 -47.63 -14.64
CA ALA A 171 -68.60 -46.83 -14.13
C ALA A 171 -68.39 -45.90 -12.92
N SER A 172 -68.96 -44.69 -12.82
CA SER A 172 -69.64 -43.76 -13.74
C SER A 172 -69.91 -42.46 -12.97
N MET A 173 -69.86 -41.33 -13.67
CA MET A 173 -70.59 -40.05 -13.47
C MET A 173 -70.81 -39.46 -12.08
N GLN A 174 -70.35 -38.21 -11.91
CA GLN A 174 -71.28 -37.10 -11.62
C GLN A 174 -70.73 -35.75 -12.08
N GLU A 175 -71.51 -35.12 -12.96
CA GLU A 175 -71.40 -33.74 -13.42
C GLU A 175 -71.73 -32.75 -12.30
N ALA A 176 -71.00 -31.63 -12.28
CA ALA A 176 -71.52 -30.36 -11.81
C ALA A 176 -70.94 -29.26 -12.70
N GLU A 177 -71.69 -28.90 -13.74
CA GLU A 177 -71.50 -27.66 -14.48
C GLU A 177 -71.84 -26.47 -13.57
N SER A 178 -71.07 -25.38 -13.64
CA SER A 178 -71.58 -24.11 -14.18
C SER A 178 -70.59 -22.95 -14.10
N LYS A 179 -70.41 -22.34 -15.30
CA LYS A 179 -70.11 -20.93 -15.63
C LYS A 179 -68.76 -20.63 -16.28
N GLU A 180 -68.85 -20.50 -17.61
CA GLU A 180 -67.93 -19.78 -18.48
C GLU A 180 -68.06 -18.25 -18.33
N SER A 181 -66.93 -17.56 -18.42
CA SER A 181 -66.62 -16.54 -19.46
C SER A 181 -65.83 -15.35 -18.92
N SER A 182 -64.54 -15.27 -19.27
CA SER A 182 -64.02 -14.20 -20.14
C SER A 182 -62.48 -14.15 -20.20
N SER A 183 -61.97 -14.24 -21.44
CA SER A 183 -60.79 -13.54 -21.98
C SER A 183 -59.37 -13.96 -21.56
N GLY A 184 -58.70 -14.65 -22.50
CA GLY A 184 -57.25 -14.72 -22.67
C GLY A 184 -56.70 -16.15 -22.65
N PRO A 185 -55.89 -16.61 -23.63
CA PRO A 185 -55.17 -17.87 -23.51
C PRO A 185 -54.02 -17.67 -22.52
N HIS A 186 -54.34 -17.63 -21.23
CA HIS A 186 -53.35 -17.82 -20.17
C HIS A 186 -52.99 -19.30 -20.22
N LEU A 187 -51.89 -19.60 -20.93
CA LEU A 187 -51.27 -20.90 -20.98
C LEU A 187 -50.72 -21.19 -19.58
N THR A 188 -51.64 -21.57 -18.68
CA THR A 188 -51.36 -22.05 -17.34
C THR A 188 -50.81 -23.46 -17.51
N LEU A 189 -49.58 -23.55 -18.02
CA LEU A 189 -48.84 -24.80 -18.01
C LEU A 189 -48.74 -25.18 -16.53
N ALA A 190 -49.35 -26.32 -16.17
CA ALA A 190 -49.33 -26.88 -14.82
C ALA A 190 -47.88 -27.26 -14.45
N MET A 191 -47.05 -26.26 -14.15
CA MET A 191 -45.62 -26.37 -13.84
C MET A 191 -45.43 -26.54 -12.34
N GLY A 192 -45.90 -27.66 -11.79
CA GLY A 192 -46.02 -27.81 -10.33
C GLY A 192 -44.85 -28.46 -9.60
N SER A 193 -44.04 -29.33 -10.23
CA SER A 193 -43.12 -30.16 -9.43
C SER A 193 -41.87 -30.75 -10.11
N ASN A 194 -41.74 -30.69 -11.44
CA ASN A 194 -40.63 -31.34 -12.16
C ASN A 194 -39.69 -30.38 -12.91
N MET A 195 -39.83 -29.06 -12.73
CA MET A 195 -38.99 -28.10 -13.43
C MET A 195 -37.56 -28.12 -12.84
N PRO A 196 -36.50 -28.33 -13.64
CA PRO A 196 -35.14 -28.32 -13.13
C PRO A 196 -34.80 -26.93 -12.61
N THR A 197 -34.47 -26.85 -11.32
CA THR A 197 -33.98 -25.62 -10.68
C THR A 197 -32.49 -25.46 -10.96
N PRO A 198 -32.04 -24.28 -11.39
CA PRO A 198 -30.61 -24.04 -11.56
C PRO A 198 -29.87 -24.10 -10.23
N PRO A 199 -28.67 -24.72 -10.19
CA PRO A 199 -27.85 -24.72 -8.99
C PRO A 199 -27.27 -23.33 -8.72
N LEU A 200 -27.05 -22.99 -7.45
CA LEU A 200 -26.42 -21.74 -7.03
C LEU A 200 -25.07 -22.00 -6.38
N TYR A 201 -24.00 -21.37 -6.88
CA TYR A 201 -22.67 -21.44 -6.31
C TYR A 201 -22.45 -20.37 -5.24
N ARG A 202 -22.05 -20.81 -4.05
CA ARG A 202 -21.64 -19.95 -2.91
C ARG A 202 -20.29 -20.33 -2.31
N GLY A 203 -19.64 -21.32 -2.91
CA GLY A 203 -18.42 -21.90 -2.38
C GLY A 203 -17.18 -21.06 -2.67
N SER A 204 -16.07 -21.50 -2.12
CA SER A 204 -14.73 -21.02 -2.45
C SER A 204 -13.75 -22.16 -2.66
N SER A 205 -14.06 -23.34 -2.11
CA SER A 205 -13.19 -24.50 -2.21
C SER A 205 -13.25 -25.14 -3.59
N ARG A 206 -12.16 -25.81 -3.95
CA ARG A 206 -12.06 -26.59 -5.19
C ARG A 206 -13.10 -27.72 -5.26
N GLN A 207 -13.37 -28.36 -4.12
CA GLN A 207 -14.38 -29.43 -4.04
C GLN A 207 -15.79 -28.89 -4.31
N GLU A 208 -16.12 -27.70 -3.81
CA GLU A 208 -17.39 -27.03 -4.11
C GLU A 208 -17.48 -26.57 -5.57
N LYS A 209 -16.38 -26.09 -6.17
CA LYS A 209 -16.34 -25.77 -7.61
C LYS A 209 -16.69 -27.01 -8.44
N LYS A 210 -16.15 -28.17 -8.06
CA LYS A 210 -16.43 -29.45 -8.71
C LYS A 210 -17.88 -29.87 -8.54
N SER A 211 -18.40 -29.89 -7.30
CA SER A 211 -19.78 -30.31 -7.03
C SER A 211 -20.82 -29.40 -7.71
N PHE A 212 -20.55 -28.10 -7.77
CA PHE A 212 -21.36 -27.14 -8.50
C PHE A 212 -21.40 -27.46 -10.00
N MET A 213 -20.25 -27.69 -10.63
CA MET A 213 -20.24 -28.05 -12.06
C MET A 213 -20.92 -29.38 -12.34
N ASP A 214 -20.73 -30.37 -11.49
CA ASP A 214 -21.41 -31.66 -11.65
C ASP A 214 -22.94 -31.45 -11.56
N SER A 215 -23.41 -30.60 -10.64
CA SER A 215 -24.83 -30.24 -10.51
C SER A 215 -25.34 -29.42 -11.71
N TYR A 216 -24.54 -28.48 -12.22
CA TYR A 216 -24.89 -27.65 -13.37
C TYR A 216 -24.97 -28.46 -14.66
N LEU A 217 -24.07 -29.43 -14.87
CA LEU A 217 -24.13 -30.34 -16.02
C LEU A 217 -25.36 -31.27 -15.95
N VAL A 218 -25.78 -31.69 -14.75
CA VAL A 218 -27.04 -32.43 -14.57
C VAL A 218 -28.25 -31.55 -14.90
N TYR A 219 -28.25 -30.30 -14.43
CA TYR A 219 -29.27 -29.31 -14.76
C TYR A 219 -29.37 -29.05 -16.27
N GLU A 220 -28.23 -28.86 -16.94
CA GLU A 220 -28.16 -28.68 -18.39
C GLU A 220 -28.73 -29.88 -19.15
N ARG A 221 -28.36 -31.11 -18.74
CA ARG A 221 -28.91 -32.34 -19.35
C ARG A 221 -30.42 -32.45 -19.17
N ARG A 222 -30.95 -32.09 -18.00
CA ARG A 222 -32.40 -32.10 -17.73
C ARG A 222 -33.14 -31.11 -18.61
N ILE A 223 -32.61 -29.89 -18.78
CA ILE A 223 -33.20 -28.89 -19.67
C ILE A 223 -33.18 -29.38 -21.12
N ARG A 224 -32.06 -29.96 -21.58
CA ARG A 224 -31.96 -30.49 -22.93
C ARG A 224 -32.99 -31.60 -23.18
N ALA A 225 -33.12 -32.55 -22.26
CA ALA A 225 -34.10 -33.63 -22.36
C ALA A 225 -35.56 -33.13 -22.39
N LEU A 226 -35.88 -32.08 -21.61
CA LEU A 226 -37.22 -31.47 -21.63
C LEU A 226 -37.50 -30.72 -22.94
N ASN A 227 -36.46 -30.11 -23.53
CA ASN A 227 -36.56 -29.41 -24.81
C ASN A 227 -36.72 -30.38 -25.99
N GLU A 228 -36.13 -31.57 -25.92
CA GLU A 228 -36.31 -32.63 -26.94
C GLU A 228 -37.76 -33.11 -27.03
N GLY A 229 -38.52 -33.05 -25.92
CA GLY A 229 -39.93 -33.46 -25.86
C GLY A 229 -40.95 -32.33 -26.09
N SER A 230 -40.51 -31.08 -26.26
CA SER A 230 -41.39 -29.90 -26.34
C SER A 230 -41.39 -29.28 -27.73
N THR A 231 -42.58 -29.07 -28.31
CA THR A 231 -42.76 -28.28 -29.55
C THR A 231 -42.25 -26.84 -29.37
N GLU A 232 -41.84 -26.21 -30.48
CA GLU A 232 -41.07 -24.94 -30.55
C GLU A 232 -41.59 -23.77 -29.70
N ALA A 233 -42.86 -23.77 -29.29
CA ALA A 233 -43.46 -22.76 -28.42
C ALA A 233 -43.14 -22.92 -26.90
N GLY A 234 -42.49 -24.01 -26.48
CA GLY A 234 -42.30 -24.35 -25.06
C GLY A 234 -40.86 -24.64 -24.63
N GLN A 235 -39.84 -24.20 -25.40
CA GLN A 235 -38.44 -24.49 -25.08
C GLN A 235 -37.96 -23.76 -23.82
N LEU A 236 -37.39 -24.51 -22.89
CA LEU A 236 -36.77 -24.01 -21.66
C LEU A 236 -35.39 -23.44 -21.98
N ARG A 237 -35.14 -22.20 -21.58
CA ARG A 237 -33.81 -21.58 -21.72
C ARG A 237 -32.88 -22.02 -20.60
N LEU A 238 -31.67 -22.41 -20.97
CA LEU A 238 -30.59 -22.68 -20.02
C LEU A 238 -30.16 -21.37 -19.34
N MET A 239 -30.02 -21.40 -18.02
CA MET A 239 -29.52 -20.25 -17.27
C MET A 239 -27.98 -20.16 -17.41
N PRO A 240 -27.42 -18.97 -17.73
CA PRO A 240 -25.97 -18.78 -17.83
C PRO A 240 -25.25 -19.07 -16.51
N LEU A 241 -23.99 -19.50 -16.57
CA LEU A 241 -23.19 -19.80 -15.36
C LEU A 241 -23.00 -18.57 -14.49
N SER A 242 -22.76 -17.41 -15.09
CA SER A 242 -22.66 -16.13 -14.37
C SER A 242 -23.85 -15.88 -13.44
N SER A 243 -25.05 -16.23 -13.89
CA SER A 243 -26.31 -16.05 -13.15
C SER A 243 -26.57 -17.16 -12.12
N CYS A 244 -25.87 -18.28 -12.23
CA CYS A 244 -25.86 -19.38 -11.25
C CYS A 244 -24.85 -19.15 -10.09
N ILE A 245 -24.24 -17.97 -9.99
CA ILE A 245 -23.26 -17.63 -8.93
C ILE A 245 -23.86 -16.54 -8.05
N GLU A 246 -23.71 -16.69 -6.73
CA GLU A 246 -24.12 -15.63 -5.81
C GLU A 246 -23.30 -14.35 -6.05
N HIS A 247 -23.97 -13.20 -6.12
CA HIS A 247 -23.35 -11.94 -6.54
C HIS A 247 -22.07 -11.58 -5.76
N LYS A 248 -22.06 -11.75 -4.42
CA LYS A 248 -20.85 -11.53 -3.60
C LYS A 248 -19.70 -12.47 -3.98
N THR A 249 -20.02 -13.72 -4.26
CA THR A 249 -19.05 -14.74 -4.68
C THR A 249 -18.55 -14.45 -6.08
N LEU A 250 -19.42 -14.00 -6.98
CA LEU A 250 -19.06 -13.59 -8.34
C LEU A 250 -18.02 -12.47 -8.32
N LEU A 251 -18.29 -11.38 -7.59
CA LEU A 251 -17.36 -10.25 -7.49
C LEU A 251 -16.01 -10.67 -6.93
N ARG A 252 -16.00 -11.48 -5.86
CA ARG A 252 -14.76 -12.03 -5.30
C ARG A 252 -13.95 -12.82 -6.33
N ILE A 253 -14.60 -13.65 -7.15
CA ILE A 253 -13.90 -14.45 -8.18
C ILE A 253 -13.33 -13.53 -9.27
N CYS A 254 -14.13 -12.57 -9.73
CA CYS A 254 -13.70 -11.60 -10.73
C CYS A 254 -12.47 -10.81 -10.26
N ASP A 255 -12.52 -10.26 -9.04
CA ASP A 255 -11.47 -9.39 -8.50
C ASP A 255 -10.19 -10.16 -8.15
N TYR A 256 -10.31 -11.32 -7.48
CA TYR A 256 -9.16 -12.00 -6.87
C TYR A 256 -8.64 -13.21 -7.66
N GLU A 257 -9.50 -13.91 -8.40
CA GLU A 257 -9.11 -15.17 -9.07
C GLU A 257 -8.94 -15.00 -10.58
N LEU A 258 -9.85 -14.26 -11.24
CA LEU A 258 -9.78 -13.99 -12.67
C LEU A 258 -9.07 -12.68 -13.00
N GLN A 259 -8.94 -11.78 -12.02
CA GLN A 259 -8.33 -10.44 -12.14
C GLN A 259 -8.90 -9.63 -13.32
N ARG A 260 -10.22 -9.72 -13.50
CA ARG A 260 -10.95 -9.07 -14.60
C ARG A 260 -12.30 -8.55 -14.10
N PRO A 261 -12.79 -7.42 -14.62
CA PRO A 261 -14.10 -6.91 -14.26
C PRO A 261 -15.20 -7.83 -14.76
N GLU A 262 -16.31 -7.92 -14.03
CA GLU A 262 -17.47 -8.79 -14.34
C GLU A 262 -17.92 -8.69 -15.81
N ARG A 263 -17.89 -7.50 -16.41
CA ARG A 263 -18.32 -7.24 -17.79
C ARG A 263 -17.44 -7.89 -18.86
N GLU A 264 -16.18 -8.20 -18.53
CA GLU A 264 -15.22 -8.83 -19.45
C GLU A 264 -15.19 -10.35 -19.32
N VAL A 265 -15.83 -10.93 -18.32
CA VAL A 265 -15.82 -12.38 -18.09
C VAL A 265 -16.90 -13.04 -18.92
N THR A 266 -16.49 -13.80 -19.95
CA THR A 266 -17.42 -14.53 -20.81
C THR A 266 -17.88 -15.85 -20.18
N GLU A 267 -18.97 -16.43 -20.70
CA GLU A 267 -19.47 -17.73 -20.26
C GLU A 267 -18.44 -18.85 -20.48
N GLU A 268 -17.61 -18.77 -21.52
CA GLU A 268 -16.50 -19.70 -21.75
C GLU A 268 -15.44 -19.60 -20.65
N MET A 269 -15.15 -18.39 -20.18
CA MET A 269 -14.23 -18.17 -19.07
C MET A 269 -14.76 -18.76 -17.77
N TRP A 270 -16.06 -18.60 -17.49
CA TRP A 270 -16.72 -19.25 -16.35
C TRP A 270 -16.63 -20.78 -16.43
N LYS A 271 -16.91 -21.37 -17.59
CA LYS A 271 -16.75 -22.82 -17.83
C LYS A 271 -15.32 -23.27 -17.58
N ALA A 272 -14.34 -22.58 -18.14
CA ALA A 272 -12.93 -22.90 -17.97
C ALA A 272 -12.49 -22.81 -16.51
N TYR A 273 -12.91 -21.75 -15.82
CA TYR A 273 -12.63 -21.53 -14.41
C TYR A 273 -13.13 -22.67 -13.53
N PHE A 274 -14.40 -23.07 -13.65
CA PHE A 274 -14.89 -24.16 -12.81
C PHE A 274 -14.38 -25.55 -13.23
N LEU A 275 -14.15 -25.79 -14.54
CA LEU A 275 -13.55 -27.04 -15.00
C LEU A 275 -12.08 -27.19 -14.58
N SER A 276 -11.37 -26.10 -14.32
CA SER A 276 -10.02 -26.14 -13.76
C SER A 276 -9.97 -26.93 -12.44
N ALA A 277 -11.03 -26.87 -11.64
CA ALA A 277 -11.15 -27.60 -10.39
C ALA A 277 -11.18 -29.14 -10.57
N ARG A 278 -11.32 -29.65 -11.80
CA ARG A 278 -11.23 -31.08 -12.11
C ARG A 278 -9.82 -31.57 -12.48
N ARG A 279 -8.85 -30.68 -12.70
CA ARG A 279 -7.47 -31.03 -13.11
C ARG A 279 -6.59 -31.42 -11.92
N SER A 280 -6.26 -32.70 -11.70
CA SER A 280 -5.51 -33.17 -10.52
C SER A 280 -4.21 -32.37 -10.22
N ASP A 281 -4.04 -31.89 -8.98
CA ASP A 281 -2.84 -31.15 -8.50
C ASP A 281 -1.56 -32.01 -8.40
N THR A 282 -1.64 -33.31 -8.67
CA THR A 282 -0.51 -34.23 -8.56
C THR A 282 0.70 -33.80 -9.40
N LYS A 283 0.46 -33.13 -10.54
CA LYS A 283 1.51 -32.57 -11.38
C LYS A 283 2.13 -31.31 -10.80
N ASP A 284 1.34 -30.52 -10.07
CA ASP A 284 1.77 -29.25 -9.50
C ASP A 284 2.57 -29.46 -8.20
N TYR A 285 2.21 -30.44 -7.37
CA TYR A 285 3.02 -30.84 -6.22
C TYR A 285 4.38 -31.42 -6.62
N ALA A 286 4.44 -32.24 -7.68
CA ALA A 286 5.71 -32.75 -8.20
C ALA A 286 6.61 -31.63 -8.72
N ARG A 287 6.03 -30.66 -9.43
CA ARG A 287 6.73 -29.47 -9.93
C ARG A 287 7.19 -28.55 -8.80
N LEU A 288 6.34 -28.32 -7.79
CA LEU A 288 6.67 -27.55 -6.60
C LEU A 288 7.78 -28.22 -5.79
N ALA A 289 7.69 -29.54 -5.58
CA ALA A 289 8.75 -30.30 -4.91
C ALA A 289 10.08 -30.25 -5.67
N ALA A 290 10.04 -30.29 -7.01
CA ALA A 290 11.24 -30.10 -7.83
C ALA A 290 11.82 -28.68 -7.69
N ALA A 291 10.99 -27.64 -7.70
CA ALA A 291 11.42 -26.26 -7.49
C ALA A 291 11.97 -26.02 -6.08
N MET A 292 11.34 -26.59 -5.05
CA MET A 292 11.84 -26.54 -3.67
C MET A 292 13.18 -27.25 -3.52
N LYS A 293 13.38 -28.37 -4.23
CA LYS A 293 14.68 -29.06 -4.27
C LYS A 293 15.77 -28.23 -4.92
N THR A 294 15.46 -27.46 -5.96
CA THR A 294 16.44 -26.54 -6.57
C THR A 294 16.76 -25.31 -5.71
N LEU A 295 15.85 -24.95 -4.79
CA LEU A 295 16.00 -23.82 -3.86
C LEU A 295 16.69 -24.23 -2.54
N ALA A 296 16.94 -25.51 -2.31
CA ALA A 296 17.68 -25.96 -1.13
C ALA A 296 19.10 -25.38 -1.18
N MET A 297 19.36 -24.39 -0.32
CA MET A 297 20.70 -23.81 -0.17
C MET A 297 21.71 -24.91 0.20
N ASN A 298 22.86 -24.92 -0.47
CA ASN A 298 23.99 -25.76 -0.10
C ASN A 298 24.51 -25.29 1.26
N THR A 299 24.10 -25.95 2.34
CA THR A 299 24.60 -25.72 3.70
C THR A 299 25.91 -26.48 3.98
N SER A 300 26.68 -26.83 2.94
CA SER A 300 28.02 -27.37 3.12
C SER A 300 28.98 -26.20 3.41
N LEU A 301 29.12 -25.90 4.69
CA LEU A 301 30.31 -25.25 5.24
C LEU A 301 31.48 -26.24 5.24
#